data_AF-A0A976QD62-F1
#
_entry.id   AF-A0A976QD62-F1
#
_cell.length_a   1.000
_cell.length_b   1.000
_cell.length_c   1.000
_cell.angle_alpha   90.00
_cell.angle_beta   90.00
_cell.angle_gamma   90.00
#
_symmetry.space_group_name_H-M   'P 1'
#
loop_
_entity.id
_entity.type
_entity.pdbx_description
1 polymer ?
#
loop_
_entity_poly.entity_id
_entity_poly.type
_entity_poly.pdbx_seq_one_letter_code
_entity_poly.pdbx_strand_id
1 'polypeptide(L)'
;MKKLVQVLVDFENQTPHYLAQNSNVSEGNVGWHIIHSCLVITSVTKSILNSYPSHCKKKFSWKAFIILLLAKFPRGNAKAPSFTQPAGEITSDMVLEHIKEARKSANLLLTANKKQYFTHPIFGDLQLPSAIRFLYVHSYHHEKIIRDIVG
;
A
#
# COMPACT_ATOMS: atom_id res chain seq x y z
N MET A 1 10.36 7.17 -3.86
CA MET A 1 9.27 8.08 -4.28
C MET A 1 8.84 7.90 -5.72
N LYS A 2 9.69 8.13 -6.74
CA LYS A 2 9.29 7.95 -8.17
C LYS A 2 8.52 6.63 -8.45
N LYS A 3 9.01 5.51 -7.94
CA LYS A 3 8.36 4.20 -8.09
C LYS A 3 6.99 4.09 -7.44
N LEU A 4 6.80 4.68 -6.25
CA LEU A 4 5.49 4.68 -5.57
C LEU A 4 4.48 5.54 -6.32
N VAL A 5 4.92 6.70 -6.82
CA VAL A 5 4.08 7.58 -7.65
C VAL A 5 3.71 6.91 -8.97
N GLN A 6 4.62 6.15 -9.58
CA GLN A 6 4.31 5.38 -10.78
C GLN A 6 3.20 4.35 -10.54
N VAL A 7 3.25 3.59 -9.44
CA VAL A 7 2.19 2.62 -9.11
C VAL A 7 0.81 3.30 -8.97
N LEU A 8 0.74 4.53 -8.46
CA LEU A 8 -0.52 5.28 -8.39
C LEU A 8 -1.04 5.69 -9.77
N VAL A 9 -0.14 5.98 -10.72
CA VAL A 9 -0.51 6.18 -12.14
C VAL A 9 -1.04 4.87 -12.73
N ASP A 10 -0.37 3.76 -12.45
CA ASP A 10 -0.79 2.45 -12.94
C ASP A 10 -2.17 2.07 -12.38
N PHE A 11 -2.47 2.35 -11.11
CA PHE A 11 -3.82 2.18 -10.55
C PHE A 11 -4.88 3.04 -11.23
N GLU A 12 -4.57 4.31 -11.51
CA GLU A 12 -5.51 5.21 -12.20
C GLU A 12 -5.85 4.69 -13.59
N ASN A 13 -4.84 4.21 -14.34
CA ASN A 13 -5.02 3.58 -15.65
C ASN A 13 -5.90 2.31 -15.60
N GLN A 14 -5.98 1.63 -14.46
CA GLN A 14 -6.78 0.41 -14.26
C GLN A 14 -8.19 0.69 -13.75
N THR A 15 -8.52 1.95 -13.44
CA THR A 15 -9.85 2.33 -12.94
C THR A 15 -11.00 1.95 -13.88
N PRO A 16 -10.88 1.99 -15.22
CA PRO A 16 -11.91 1.47 -16.12
C PRO A 16 -12.28 0.00 -15.89
N HIS A 17 -11.37 -0.78 -15.28
CA HIS A 17 -11.56 -2.20 -14.97
C HIS A 17 -11.96 -2.46 -13.51
N TYR A 18 -12.42 -1.45 -12.75
CA TYR A 18 -12.60 -1.58 -11.29
C TYR A 18 -13.51 -2.74 -10.83
N LEU A 19 -14.49 -3.15 -11.64
CA LEU A 19 -15.35 -4.31 -11.34
C LEU A 19 -14.77 -5.65 -11.81
N ALA A 20 -13.70 -5.66 -12.61
CA ALA A 20 -13.10 -6.89 -13.12
C ALA A 20 -12.61 -7.76 -11.97
N GLN A 21 -12.93 -9.05 -12.05
CA GLN A 21 -12.62 -10.03 -11.02
C GLN A 21 -12.24 -11.36 -11.67
N ASN A 22 -11.24 -12.02 -11.10
CA ASN A 22 -10.85 -13.38 -11.45
C ASN A 22 -10.54 -14.14 -10.15
N SER A 23 -11.48 -14.99 -9.72
CA SER A 23 -11.38 -15.75 -8.46
C SER A 23 -10.24 -16.76 -8.45
N ASN A 24 -9.71 -17.15 -9.61
CA ASN A 24 -8.50 -17.98 -9.70
C ASN A 24 -7.23 -17.19 -9.34
N VAL A 25 -7.28 -15.86 -9.39
CA VAL A 25 -6.16 -14.94 -9.09
C VAL A 25 -6.31 -14.32 -7.71
N SER A 26 -7.48 -13.77 -7.40
CA SER A 26 -7.82 -13.18 -6.10
C SER A 26 -9.32 -13.16 -5.85
N GLU A 27 -9.71 -13.21 -4.58
CA GLU A 27 -11.09 -13.00 -4.15
C GLU A 27 -11.54 -11.54 -4.37
N GLY A 28 -10.61 -10.58 -4.31
CA GLY A 28 -10.89 -9.17 -4.54
C GLY A 28 -10.93 -8.81 -6.03
N ASN A 29 -11.83 -7.90 -6.40
CA ASN A 29 -11.81 -7.27 -7.73
C ASN A 29 -10.73 -6.18 -7.82
N VAL A 30 -10.54 -5.62 -9.03
CA VAL A 30 -9.54 -4.57 -9.28
C VAL A 30 -9.72 -3.37 -8.35
N GLY A 31 -10.95 -2.88 -8.20
CA GLY A 31 -11.27 -1.73 -7.34
C GLY A 31 -10.90 -1.99 -5.88
N TRP A 32 -11.13 -3.21 -5.37
CA TRP A 32 -10.74 -3.59 -4.01
C TRP A 32 -9.23 -3.49 -3.81
N HIS A 33 -8.42 -3.99 -4.76
CA HIS A 33 -6.97 -3.93 -4.67
C HIS A 33 -6.42 -2.51 -4.74
N ILE A 34 -7.01 -1.65 -5.58
CA ILE A 34 -6.65 -0.23 -5.65
C ILE A 34 -6.96 0.46 -4.33
N ILE A 35 -8.21 0.36 -3.84
CA ILE A 35 -8.64 1.01 -2.61
C ILE A 35 -7.83 0.51 -1.41
N HIS A 36 -7.61 -0.79 -1.29
CA HIS A 36 -6.78 -1.38 -0.23
C HIS A 36 -5.37 -0.75 -0.22
N SER A 37 -4.72 -0.70 -1.38
CA SER A 37 -3.38 -0.12 -1.51
C SER A 37 -3.36 1.37 -1.15
N CYS A 38 -4.37 2.12 -1.57
CA CYS A 38 -4.51 3.53 -1.25
C CYS A 38 -4.70 3.77 0.26
N LEU A 39 -5.52 2.95 0.93
CA LEU A 39 -5.72 3.00 2.38
C LEU A 39 -4.46 2.66 3.17
N VAL A 40 -3.64 1.71 2.69
CA VAL A 40 -2.34 1.42 3.29
C VAL A 40 -1.40 2.63 3.17
N ILE A 41 -1.33 3.28 1.99
CA ILE A 41 -0.51 4.48 1.79
C ILE A 41 -0.94 5.60 2.75
N THR A 42 -2.23 5.93 2.79
CA THR A 42 -2.75 7.03 3.61
C THR A 42 -2.55 6.78 5.11
N SER A 43 -2.86 5.57 5.58
CA SER A 43 -2.71 5.21 7.00
C SER A 43 -1.26 5.17 7.46
N VAL A 44 -0.34 4.63 6.65
CA VAL A 44 1.10 4.63 6.96
C VAL A 44 1.66 6.05 6.94
N THR A 45 1.29 6.88 5.97
CA THR A 45 1.69 8.30 5.96
C THR A 45 1.25 9.01 7.24
N LYS A 46 -0.02 8.83 7.65
CA LYS A 46 -0.53 9.41 8.90
C LYS A 46 0.28 8.92 10.12
N SER A 47 0.62 7.63 10.17
CA SER A 47 1.44 7.08 11.26
C SER A 47 2.84 7.70 11.30
N ILE A 48 3.49 7.87 10.14
CA ILE A 48 4.82 8.47 10.04
C ILE A 48 4.79 9.92 10.52
N LEU A 49 3.86 10.73 10.01
CA LEU A 49 3.78 12.16 10.32
C LEU A 49 3.50 12.43 11.80
N ASN A 50 2.78 11.53 12.47
CA ASN A 50 2.46 11.62 13.90
C ASN A 50 3.53 10.98 14.80
N SER A 51 4.57 10.36 14.24
CA SER A 51 5.63 9.72 15.03
C SER A 51 6.65 10.73 15.54
N TYR A 52 7.15 10.48 16.75
CA TYR A 52 8.27 11.21 17.34
C TYR A 52 9.57 10.45 17.08
N PRO A 53 10.55 10.99 16.34
CA PRO A 53 11.80 10.30 15.99
C PRO A 53 12.56 9.66 17.16
N SER A 54 12.47 10.24 18.36
CA SER A 54 13.08 9.74 19.60
C SER A 54 12.51 8.41 20.08
N HIS A 55 11.28 8.06 19.69
CA HIS A 55 10.59 6.84 20.12
C HIS A 55 10.81 5.65 19.19
N CYS A 56 11.53 5.85 18.07
CA CYS A 56 11.80 4.80 17.09
C CYS A 56 12.67 3.70 17.70
N LYS A 57 12.10 2.51 17.89
CA LYS A 57 12.78 1.29 18.34
C LYS A 57 13.02 0.39 17.15
N LYS A 58 14.12 0.62 16.43
CA LYS A 58 14.55 -0.24 15.32
C LYS A 58 14.64 -1.70 15.80
N LYS A 59 13.70 -2.54 15.37
CA LYS A 59 13.79 -3.99 15.50
C LYS A 59 14.08 -4.56 14.13
N PHE A 60 15.27 -5.14 13.96
CA PHE A 60 15.63 -5.79 12.71
C PHE A 60 14.93 -7.15 12.63
N SER A 61 14.09 -7.35 11.60
CA SER A 61 13.46 -8.65 11.32
C SER A 61 14.00 -9.18 10.00
N TRP A 62 14.85 -10.22 10.07
CA TRP A 62 15.40 -10.90 8.88
C TRP A 62 14.30 -11.42 7.95
N LYS A 63 13.21 -11.96 8.51
CA LYS A 63 12.04 -12.42 7.75
C LYS A 63 11.32 -11.27 7.03
N ALA A 64 11.17 -10.12 7.72
CA ALA A 64 10.62 -8.90 7.13
C ALA A 64 11.47 -8.37 5.98
N PHE A 65 12.80 -8.35 6.19
CA PHE A 65 13.77 -7.92 5.21
C PHE A 65 13.70 -8.77 3.94
N ILE A 66 13.61 -10.10 4.07
CA ILE A 66 13.49 -11.02 2.94
C ILE A 66 12.19 -10.80 2.15
N ILE A 67 11.04 -10.60 2.80
CA ILE A 67 9.76 -10.33 2.10
C ILE A 67 9.82 -8.99 1.35
N LEU A 68 10.34 -7.94 1.98
CA LEU A 68 10.56 -6.63 1.36
C LEU A 68 11.64 -6.64 0.26
N LEU A 69 12.59 -7.56 0.33
CA LEU A 69 13.68 -7.72 -0.64
C LEU A 69 13.22 -8.50 -1.87
N LEU A 70 12.49 -9.60 -1.67
CA LEU A 70 12.00 -10.46 -2.74
C LEU A 70 10.79 -9.88 -3.49
N ALA A 71 10.13 -8.85 -2.94
CA ALA A 71 8.95 -8.19 -3.51
C ALA A 71 7.83 -9.17 -3.95
N LYS A 72 7.76 -10.30 -3.25
CA LYS A 72 6.80 -11.39 -3.46
C LYS A 72 6.09 -11.65 -2.14
N PHE A 73 4.85 -11.18 -2.04
CA PHE A 73 3.93 -11.63 -1.00
C PHE A 73 3.22 -12.89 -1.49
N PRO A 74 3.16 -13.95 -0.69
CA PRO A 74 2.37 -15.13 -1.03
C PRO A 74 0.88 -14.75 -1.10
N ARG A 75 0.24 -15.05 -2.23
CA ARG A 75 -1.20 -14.80 -2.42
C ARG A 75 -2.02 -15.70 -1.49
N GLY A 76 -3.19 -15.23 -1.04
CA GLY A 76 -4.14 -16.00 -0.22
C GLY A 76 -3.73 -16.27 1.24
N ASN A 77 -2.54 -15.84 1.68
CA ASN A 77 -2.00 -16.21 3.01
C ASN A 77 -2.14 -15.13 4.09
N ALA A 78 -2.67 -13.95 3.77
CA ALA A 78 -2.79 -12.85 4.71
C ALA A 78 -4.14 -12.13 4.57
N LYS A 79 -4.81 -11.90 5.70
CA LYS A 79 -6.05 -11.13 5.76
C LYS A 79 -5.73 -9.63 5.90
N ALA A 80 -6.29 -8.80 5.03
CA ALA A 80 -6.16 -7.36 5.12
C ALA A 80 -6.84 -6.83 6.41
N PRO A 81 -6.21 -5.91 7.17
CA PRO A 81 -6.87 -5.22 8.28
C PRO A 81 -8.17 -4.57 7.85
N SER A 82 -9.21 -4.61 8.69
CA SER A 82 -10.55 -4.10 8.35
C SER A 82 -10.57 -2.64 7.91
N PHE A 83 -9.73 -1.79 8.52
CA PHE A 83 -9.61 -0.37 8.15
C PHE A 83 -8.90 -0.10 6.80
N THR A 84 -8.40 -1.15 6.15
CA THR A 84 -7.78 -1.09 4.81
C THR A 84 -8.65 -1.77 3.75
N GLN A 85 -9.96 -1.88 4.01
CA GLN A 85 -10.92 -2.47 3.08
C GLN A 85 -11.92 -1.38 2.65
N PRO A 86 -12.46 -1.45 1.42
CA PRO A 86 -13.55 -0.57 1.00
C PRO A 86 -14.76 -0.69 1.93
N ALA A 87 -15.42 0.43 2.22
CA ALA A 87 -16.67 0.44 2.96
C ALA A 87 -17.84 0.39 1.96
N GLY A 88 -18.60 -0.71 1.96
CA GLY A 88 -19.78 -0.87 1.10
C GLY A 88 -19.43 -1.22 -0.36
N GLU A 89 -20.36 -0.88 -1.26
CA GLU A 89 -20.21 -1.14 -2.69
C GLU A 89 -19.15 -0.24 -3.32
N ILE A 90 -18.27 -0.84 -4.13
CA ILE A 90 -17.19 -0.12 -4.80
C ILE A 90 -17.74 0.57 -6.05
N THR A 91 -17.52 1.88 -6.14
CA THR A 91 -17.82 2.69 -7.33
C THR A 91 -16.55 3.25 -7.96
N SER A 92 -16.59 3.62 -9.24
CA SER A 92 -15.46 4.27 -9.92
C SER A 92 -15.03 5.56 -9.21
N ASP A 93 -15.99 6.38 -8.77
CA ASP A 93 -15.70 7.63 -8.05
C ASP A 93 -14.98 7.38 -6.72
N MET A 94 -15.40 6.32 -6.00
CA MET A 94 -14.74 5.90 -4.76
C MET A 94 -13.27 5.50 -5.01
N VAL A 95 -13.01 4.75 -6.09
CA VAL A 95 -11.65 4.35 -6.49
C VAL A 95 -10.80 5.59 -6.79
N LEU A 96 -11.31 6.52 -7.59
CA LEU A 96 -10.60 7.76 -7.96
C LEU A 96 -10.32 8.65 -6.75
N GLU A 97 -11.27 8.81 -5.83
CA GLU A 97 -11.07 9.63 -4.63
C GLU A 97 -9.99 9.01 -3.72
N HIS A 98 -9.97 7.68 -3.57
CA HIS A 98 -8.90 7.02 -2.82
C HIS A 98 -7.52 7.17 -3.48
N ILE A 99 -7.42 7.10 -4.82
CA ILE A 99 -6.17 7.37 -5.55
C ILE A 99 -5.68 8.80 -5.28
N LYS A 100 -6.59 9.77 -5.36
CA LYS A 100 -6.29 11.19 -5.12
C LYS A 100 -5.78 11.42 -3.69
N GLU A 101 -6.40 10.82 -2.68
CA GLU A 101 -5.94 10.90 -1.29
C GLU A 101 -4.59 10.20 -1.07
N ALA A 102 -4.36 9.07 -1.73
CA ALA A 102 -3.07 8.40 -1.71
C ALA A 102 -1.96 9.24 -2.38
N ARG A 103 -2.26 9.94 -3.48
CA ARG A 103 -1.32 10.89 -4.12
C ARG A 103 -0.96 12.04 -3.19
N LYS A 104 -1.95 12.65 -2.52
CA LYS A 104 -1.71 13.70 -1.50
C LYS A 104 -0.82 13.16 -0.37
N SER A 105 -1.14 11.97 0.13
CA SER A 105 -0.37 11.31 1.20
C SER A 105 1.06 10.99 0.79
N ALA A 106 1.28 10.54 -0.46
CA ALA A 106 2.61 10.30 -0.99
C ALA A 106 3.44 11.59 -1.08
N ASN A 107 2.82 12.73 -1.43
CA ASN A 107 3.49 14.02 -1.42
C ASN A 107 3.84 14.49 0.00
N LEU A 108 2.95 14.28 0.98
CA LEU A 108 3.24 14.60 2.38
C LEU A 108 4.43 13.82 2.95
N LEU A 109 4.72 12.60 2.47
CA LEU A 109 5.91 11.87 2.89
C LEU A 109 7.23 12.59 2.55
N LEU A 110 7.24 13.52 1.59
CA LEU A 110 8.41 14.32 1.24
C LEU A 110 8.76 15.35 2.34
N THR A 111 7.80 15.73 3.17
CA THR A 111 8.00 16.70 4.27
C THR A 111 8.40 16.02 5.58
N ALA A 112 8.26 14.69 5.67
CA ALA A 112 8.57 13.93 6.87
C ALA A 112 10.08 13.86 7.16
N ASN A 113 10.43 13.84 8.44
CA ASN A 113 11.81 13.63 8.86
C ASN A 113 12.23 12.18 8.58
N LYS A 114 13.45 11.95 8.07
CA LYS A 114 13.97 10.61 7.76
C LYS A 114 13.95 9.61 8.92
N LYS A 115 13.90 10.09 10.17
CA LYS A 115 13.84 9.28 11.39
C LYS A 115 12.41 9.03 11.89
N GLN A 116 11.40 9.74 11.38
CA GLN A 116 10.00 9.37 11.61
C GLN A 116 9.73 7.99 11.05
N TYR A 117 8.77 7.29 11.65
CA TYR A 117 8.59 5.86 11.45
C TYR A 117 7.12 5.46 11.55
N PHE A 118 6.81 4.29 10.99
CA PHE A 118 5.58 3.58 11.31
C PHE A 118 5.92 2.24 11.96
N THR A 119 5.06 1.76 12.85
CA THR A 119 5.23 0.45 13.47
C THR A 119 4.40 -0.58 12.70
N HIS A 120 5.06 -1.49 12.01
CA HIS A 120 4.40 -2.63 11.37
C HIS A 120 4.28 -3.80 12.37
N PRO A 121 3.13 -4.50 12.44
CA PRO A 121 2.93 -5.60 13.40
C PRO A 121 3.98 -6.71 13.30
N ILE A 122 4.49 -6.97 12.08
CA ILE A 122 5.48 -8.04 11.81
C ILE A 122 6.90 -7.46 11.70
N PHE A 123 7.03 -6.23 11.21
CA PHE A 123 8.34 -5.68 10.80
C PHE A 123 8.94 -4.75 11.85
N GLY A 124 8.17 -4.42 12.90
CA GLY A 124 8.57 -3.41 13.88
C GLY A 124 8.62 -2.02 13.28
N ASP A 125 9.44 -1.15 13.88
CA ASP A 125 9.53 0.24 13.47
C ASP A 125 10.32 0.40 12.17
N LEU A 126 9.65 0.94 11.17
CA LEU A 126 10.21 1.22 9.85
C LEU A 126 10.30 2.73 9.67
N GLN A 127 11.53 3.24 9.69
CA GLN A 127 11.81 4.64 9.40
C GLN A 127 11.45 5.00 7.96
N LEU A 128 11.23 6.29 7.71
CA LEU A 128 10.72 6.84 6.45
C LEU A 128 11.29 6.18 5.17
N PRO A 129 12.62 5.97 5.00
CA PRO A 129 13.14 5.30 3.80
C PRO A 129 12.65 3.85 3.65
N SER A 130 12.66 3.09 4.74
CA SER A 130 12.15 1.71 4.77
C SER A 130 10.64 1.66 4.59
N ALA A 131 9.93 2.67 5.10
CA ALA A 131 8.50 2.79 4.94
C ALA A 131 8.07 3.09 3.50
N ILE A 132 8.75 4.02 2.84
CA ILE A 132 8.54 4.28 1.42
C ILE A 132 8.82 3.01 0.59
N ARG A 133 9.85 2.24 0.96
CA ARG A 133 10.12 0.95 0.31
C ARG A 133 9.00 -0.06 0.55
N PHE A 134 8.50 -0.17 1.78
CA PHE A 134 7.35 -1.03 2.11
C PHE A 134 6.13 -0.66 1.29
N LEU A 135 5.76 0.63 1.26
CA LEU A 135 4.62 1.13 0.48
C LEU A 135 4.76 0.77 -1.00
N TYR A 136 5.93 1.01 -1.60
CA TYR A 136 6.15 0.63 -2.99
C TYR A 136 6.01 -0.89 -3.22
N VAL A 137 6.67 -1.72 -2.40
CA VAL A 137 6.67 -3.17 -2.58
C VAL A 137 5.27 -3.76 -2.39
N HIS A 138 4.51 -3.26 -1.42
CA HIS A 138 3.10 -3.61 -1.18
C HIS A 138 2.21 -3.18 -2.34
N SER A 139 2.22 -1.90 -2.73
CA SER A 139 1.34 -1.41 -3.80
C SER A 139 1.68 -2.05 -5.15
N TYR A 140 2.97 -2.26 -5.47
CA TYR A 140 3.37 -2.96 -6.69
C TYR A 140 2.97 -4.44 -6.69
N HIS A 141 2.87 -5.07 -5.53
CA HIS A 141 2.31 -6.42 -5.44
C HIS A 141 0.83 -6.45 -5.83
N HIS A 142 0.04 -5.47 -5.38
CA HIS A 142 -1.36 -5.35 -5.76
C HIS A 142 -1.54 -4.96 -7.23
N GLU A 143 -0.67 -4.10 -7.76
CA GLU A 143 -0.67 -3.77 -9.19
C GLU A 143 -0.41 -5.03 -10.05
N LYS A 144 0.52 -5.90 -9.65
CA LYS A 144 0.70 -7.22 -10.31
C LYS A 144 -0.55 -8.09 -10.24
N ILE A 145 -1.27 -8.11 -9.12
CA ILE A 145 -2.52 -8.87 -8.99
C ILE A 145 -3.58 -8.31 -9.97
N ILE A 146 -3.69 -6.99 -10.06
CA ILE A 146 -4.61 -6.32 -10.98
C ILE A 146 -4.31 -6.70 -12.43
N ARG A 147 -3.04 -6.66 -12.86
CA ARG A 147 -2.66 -7.10 -14.21
C ARG A 147 -3.06 -8.55 -14.48
N ASP A 148 -2.83 -9.45 -13.53
CA ASP A 148 -3.24 -10.85 -13.67
C ASP A 148 -4.76 -11.04 -13.69
N ILE A 149 -5.55 -10.14 -13.07
CA ILE A 149 -7.02 -10.15 -13.14
C ILE A 149 -7.51 -9.68 -14.52
N VAL A 150 -6.91 -8.62 -15.06
CA VAL A 150 -7.35 -7.97 -16.31
C VAL A 150 -6.89 -8.72 -17.57
N GLY A 151 -5.75 -9.43 -17.50
CA GLY A 151 -5.17 -10.16 -18.63
C GLY A 151 -4.05 -9.39 -19.31
#